data_AF-A0A662VWS0-F1
#
_entry.id   AF-A0A662VWS0-F1
#
_cell.length_a   1.000
_cell.length_b   1.000
_cell.length_c   1.000
_cell.angle_alpha   90.00
_cell.angle_beta   90.00
_cell.angle_gamma   90.00
#
_symmetry.space_group_name_H-M   'P 1'
#
loop_
_entity.id
_entity.type
_entity.pdbx_description
1 polymer ?
#
loop_
_entity_poly.entity_id
_entity_poly.type
_entity_poly.pdbx_seq_one_letter_code
_entity_poly.pdbx_strand_id
1 'polypeptide(L)'
;METITEGIYTGSLNWTDENDFYNITISAGQTINVKVTPESPLAASLYLYDENRERKAYDFHVEKGEISRVSWKTDSTQVCFIHVEKYEGSGNYTMEVSVGGIVTPTPTPAPITPTPKPTQK
;
A
#
# COMPACT_ATOMS: atom_id res chain seq x y z
N MET A 1 -12.61 6.54 0.29
CA MET A 1 -11.17 6.29 0.11
C MET A 1 -10.41 7.00 1.21
N GLU A 2 -9.63 6.25 1.99
CA GLU A 2 -8.92 6.75 3.17
C GLU A 2 -7.40 6.71 2.93
N THR A 3 -6.68 7.76 3.34
CA THR A 3 -5.21 7.78 3.30
C THR A 3 -4.67 7.32 4.64
N ILE A 4 -3.78 6.33 4.61
CA ILE A 4 -3.29 5.64 5.80
C ILE A 4 -1.75 5.63 5.88
N THR A 5 -1.24 5.25 7.05
CA THR A 5 0.18 4.91 7.27
C THR A 5 0.32 3.41 7.58
N GLU A 6 1.55 2.96 7.84
CA GLU A 6 1.76 1.65 8.46
C GLU A 6 0.95 1.53 9.77
N GLY A 7 0.40 0.35 10.04
CA GLY A 7 -0.44 0.13 11.21
C GLY A 7 -1.47 -0.98 11.03
N ILE A 8 -2.41 -1.03 11.97
CA ILE A 8 -3.52 -1.97 12.00
C ILE A 8 -4.81 -1.18 11.90
N TYR A 9 -5.68 -1.59 10.99
CA TYR A 9 -6.96 -0.96 10.70
C TYR A 9 -8.08 -1.99 10.80
N THR A 10 -9.28 -1.54 11.13
CA THR A 10 -10.49 -2.37 11.10
C THR A 10 -11.45 -1.81 10.07
N GLY A 11 -12.08 -2.69 9.30
CA GLY A 11 -13.13 -2.33 8.35
C GLY A 11 -14.30 -3.29 8.45
N SER A 12 -15.37 -2.99 7.72
CA SER A 12 -16.58 -3.82 7.70
C SER A 12 -17.17 -3.86 6.31
N LEU A 13 -17.52 -5.05 5.83
CA LEU A 13 -18.11 -5.24 4.51
C LEU A 13 -19.48 -5.91 4.63
N ASN A 14 -20.44 -5.46 3.83
CA ASN A 14 -21.81 -5.98 3.80
C ASN A 14 -22.44 -5.85 2.40
N TRP A 15 -23.74 -6.09 2.26
CA TRP A 15 -24.44 -6.03 0.95
C TRP A 15 -24.64 -4.63 0.37
N THR A 16 -24.50 -3.60 1.19
CA THR A 16 -24.55 -2.20 0.76
C THR A 16 -23.18 -1.53 0.71
N ASP A 17 -22.15 -2.23 1.19
CA ASP A 17 -20.79 -1.76 1.31
C ASP A 17 -19.83 -2.91 1.02
N GLU A 18 -19.58 -3.15 -0.26
CA GLU A 18 -18.83 -4.32 -0.72
C GLU A 18 -17.33 -4.04 -0.91
N ASN A 19 -16.92 -2.77 -0.78
CA ASN A 19 -15.57 -2.35 -1.15
C ASN A 19 -15.03 -1.27 -0.22
N ASP A 20 -13.91 -1.57 0.43
CA ASP A 20 -13.11 -0.58 1.14
C ASP A 20 -11.85 -0.23 0.34
N PHE A 21 -11.61 1.07 0.19
CA PHE A 21 -10.46 1.60 -0.55
C PHE A 21 -9.57 2.46 0.36
N TYR A 22 -8.29 2.10 0.42
CA TYR A 22 -7.25 2.84 1.12
C TYR A 22 -6.14 3.26 0.16
N ASN A 23 -5.32 4.22 0.57
CA ASN A 23 -4.08 4.55 -0.12
C ASN A 23 -2.95 4.89 0.85
N ILE A 24 -1.72 4.64 0.41
CA ILE A 24 -0.48 4.93 1.13
C ILE A 24 0.60 5.32 0.13
N THR A 25 1.40 6.33 0.46
CA THR A 25 2.57 6.69 -0.35
C THR A 25 3.73 5.75 0.00
N ILE A 26 4.29 5.10 -1.01
CA ILE A 26 5.48 4.25 -0.91
C ILE A 26 6.59 4.82 -1.78
N SER A 27 7.82 4.76 -1.31
CA SER A 27 9.01 5.28 -2.00
C SER A 27 9.68 4.23 -2.85
N ALA A 28 10.41 4.66 -3.89
CA ALA A 28 11.25 3.78 -4.68
C ALA A 28 12.15 2.88 -3.80
N GLY A 29 12.14 1.58 -4.08
CA GLY A 29 12.88 0.57 -3.34
C GLY A 29 12.16 -0.01 -2.11
N GLN A 30 11.03 0.57 -1.68
CA GLN A 30 10.21 0.03 -0.60
C GLN A 30 9.26 -1.07 -1.09
N THR A 31 8.95 -1.99 -0.17
CA THR A 31 7.98 -3.06 -0.32
C THR A 31 6.85 -2.86 0.66
N ILE A 32 5.62 -2.72 0.15
CA ILE A 32 4.41 -2.77 0.96
C ILE A 32 3.99 -4.23 1.17
N ASN A 33 3.59 -4.57 2.40
CA ASN A 33 2.95 -5.84 2.73
C ASN A 33 1.61 -5.55 3.38
N VAL A 34 0.56 -6.20 2.88
CA VAL A 34 -0.80 -6.05 3.41
C VAL A 34 -1.36 -7.44 3.71
N LYS A 35 -1.96 -7.57 4.89
CA LYS A 35 -2.67 -8.77 5.34
C LYS A 35 -4.08 -8.38 5.76
N VAL A 36 -5.08 -9.07 5.25
CA VAL A 36 -6.49 -8.92 5.66
C VAL A 36 -6.93 -10.20 6.35
N THR A 37 -7.47 -10.07 7.56
CA THR A 37 -8.02 -11.16 8.37
C THR A 37 -9.54 -10.94 8.53
N PRO A 38 -10.38 -11.59 7.72
CA PRO A 38 -11.83 -11.49 7.81
C PRO A 38 -12.39 -12.27 9.01
N GLU A 39 -13.44 -11.76 9.63
CA GLU A 39 -14.26 -12.52 10.57
C GLU A 39 -15.32 -13.32 9.81
N SER A 40 -15.40 -14.64 10.04
CA SER A 40 -16.48 -15.46 9.47
C SER A 40 -17.86 -14.91 9.89
N PRO A 41 -18.82 -14.73 8.98
CA PRO A 41 -18.93 -15.37 7.66
C PRO A 41 -18.41 -14.52 6.47
N LEU A 42 -17.57 -13.51 6.68
CA LEU A 42 -17.01 -12.71 5.58
C LEU A 42 -15.95 -13.50 4.80
N ALA A 43 -16.10 -13.55 3.48
CA ALA A 43 -15.02 -13.88 2.54
C ALA A 43 -14.59 -12.58 1.85
N ALA A 44 -13.31 -12.22 1.96
CA ALA A 44 -12.79 -10.98 1.39
C ALA A 44 -11.52 -11.24 0.58
N SER A 45 -11.39 -10.51 -0.52
CA SER A 45 -10.23 -10.49 -1.40
C SER A 45 -9.44 -9.20 -1.23
N LEU A 46 -8.16 -9.23 -1.58
CA LEU A 46 -7.24 -8.13 -1.38
C LEU A 46 -6.47 -7.83 -2.66
N TYR A 47 -6.43 -6.57 -3.05
CA TYR A 47 -5.76 -6.11 -4.26
C TYR A 47 -4.89 -4.89 -3.99
N LEU A 48 -3.73 -4.82 -4.65
CA LEU A 48 -2.87 -3.64 -4.70
C LEU A 48 -2.80 -3.09 -6.11
N TYR A 49 -2.91 -1.77 -6.22
CA TYR A 49 -2.76 -1.04 -7.48
C TYR A 49 -1.72 0.07 -7.36
N ASP A 50 -1.06 0.37 -8.47
CA ASP A 50 -0.16 1.51 -8.58
C ASP A 50 -0.91 2.83 -8.83
N GLU A 51 -0.17 3.93 -8.98
CA GLU A 51 -0.77 5.26 -9.14
C GLU A 51 -1.66 5.39 -10.39
N ASN A 52 -1.37 4.59 -11.42
CA ASN A 52 -2.10 4.52 -12.68
C ASN A 52 -3.30 3.56 -12.62
N ARG A 53 -3.60 3.01 -11.44
CA ARG A 53 -4.63 1.99 -11.22
C ARG A 53 -4.33 0.66 -11.94
N GLU A 54 -3.07 0.36 -12.24
CA GLU A 54 -2.69 -0.98 -12.69
C GLU A 54 -2.54 -1.92 -11.49
N ARG A 55 -3.17 -3.10 -11.55
CA ARG A 55 -3.08 -4.09 -10.48
C ARG A 55 -1.68 -4.69 -10.42
N LYS A 56 -1.02 -4.60 -9.27
CA LYS A 56 0.35 -5.09 -9.08
C LYS A 56 0.42 -6.40 -8.29
N ALA A 57 -0.52 -6.60 -7.38
CA ALA A 57 -0.66 -7.82 -6.60
C ALA A 57 -2.13 -8.06 -6.24
N TYR A 58 -2.50 -9.31 -6.06
CA TYR A 58 -3.80 -9.67 -5.51
C TYR A 58 -3.76 -11.05 -4.86
N ASP A 59 -4.69 -11.25 -3.94
CA ASP A 59 -4.98 -12.53 -3.33
C ASP A 59 -6.51 -12.66 -3.26
N PHE A 60 -7.04 -13.60 -4.03
CA PHE A 60 -8.47 -13.76 -4.25
C PHE A 60 -8.99 -14.94 -3.44
N HIS A 61 -10.01 -14.70 -2.63
CA HIS A 61 -10.58 -15.67 -1.71
C HIS A 61 -12.09 -15.73 -1.83
N VAL A 62 -12.60 -16.96 -1.83
CA VAL A 62 -14.04 -17.25 -1.85
C VAL A 62 -14.51 -17.92 -0.56
N GLU A 63 -13.58 -18.43 0.25
CA GLU A 63 -13.88 -19.11 1.51
C GLU A 63 -13.98 -18.10 2.67
N LYS A 64 -14.91 -18.37 3.59
CA LYS A 64 -15.24 -17.46 4.68
C LYS A 64 -14.17 -17.53 5.79
N GLY A 65 -13.67 -16.37 6.21
CA GLY A 65 -12.64 -16.23 7.23
C GLY A 65 -11.22 -16.51 6.74
N GLU A 66 -11.01 -16.73 5.44
CA GLU A 66 -9.67 -16.96 4.89
C GLU A 66 -8.84 -15.67 4.88
N ILE A 67 -7.56 -15.77 5.27
CA ILE A 67 -6.67 -14.62 5.41
C ILE A 67 -5.99 -14.32 4.07
N SER A 68 -6.24 -13.14 3.52
CA SER A 68 -5.57 -12.68 2.30
C SER A 68 -4.23 -11.99 2.63
N ARG A 69 -3.19 -12.24 1.81
CA ARG A 69 -1.88 -11.58 1.96
C ARG A 69 -1.27 -11.23 0.60
N VAL A 70 -0.82 -9.99 0.48
CA VAL A 70 -0.14 -9.49 -0.73
C VAL A 70 1.08 -8.67 -0.36
N SER A 71 2.09 -8.70 -1.23
CA SER A 71 3.32 -7.92 -1.11
C SER A 71 3.70 -7.34 -2.47
N TRP A 72 4.15 -6.08 -2.49
CA TRP A 72 4.57 -5.42 -3.71
C TRP A 72 5.73 -4.45 -3.45
N LYS A 73 6.82 -4.61 -4.21
CA LYS A 73 7.96 -3.68 -4.23
C LYS A 73 7.80 -2.67 -5.37
N THR A 74 7.94 -1.38 -5.06
CA THR A 74 7.94 -0.31 -6.06
C THR A 74 9.36 0.13 -6.41
N ASP A 75 9.57 0.53 -7.67
CA ASP A 75 10.81 1.16 -8.14
C ASP A 75 10.66 2.69 -8.32
N SER A 76 9.46 3.23 -8.07
CA SER A 76 9.16 4.67 -8.06
C SER A 76 8.52 5.09 -6.75
N THR A 77 8.69 6.36 -6.37
CA THR A 77 7.88 6.96 -5.32
C THR A 77 6.51 7.28 -5.88
N GLN A 78 5.47 6.65 -5.31
CA GLN A 78 4.11 6.73 -5.84
C GLN A 78 3.06 6.42 -4.79
N VAL A 79 1.80 6.64 -5.15
CA VAL A 79 0.65 6.23 -4.33
C VAL A 79 0.30 4.77 -4.67
N CYS A 80 0.31 3.91 -3.66
CA CYS A 80 -0.27 2.57 -3.72
C CYS A 80 -1.72 2.63 -3.27
N PHE A 81 -2.63 2.03 -4.03
CA PHE A 81 -4.03 1.82 -3.62
C PHE A 81 -4.22 0.41 -3.12
N ILE A 82 -4.92 0.27 -2.00
CA ILE A 82 -5.31 -1.00 -1.40
C ILE A 82 -6.82 -1.10 -1.52
N HIS A 83 -7.30 -2.24 -2.00
CA HIS A 83 -8.72 -2.52 -2.16
C HIS A 83 -9.04 -3.84 -1.46
N VAL A 84 -9.92 -3.77 -0.47
CA VAL A 84 -10.51 -4.94 0.18
C VAL A 84 -11.91 -5.11 -0.39
N GLU A 85 -12.14 -6.23 -1.07
CA GLU A 85 -13.39 -6.53 -1.76
C GLU A 85 -14.11 -7.68 -1.08
N LYS A 86 -15.41 -7.53 -0.85
CA LYS A 86 -16.24 -8.62 -0.38
C LYS A 86 -16.53 -9.59 -1.52
N TYR A 87 -16.25 -10.88 -1.31
CA TYR A 87 -16.74 -11.94 -2.19
C TYR A 87 -18.10 -12.47 -1.71
N GLU A 88 -18.20 -12.85 -0.44
CA GLU A 88 -19.43 -13.41 0.14
C GLU A 88 -19.58 -13.06 1.63
N GLY A 89 -20.80 -13.19 2.15
CA GLY A 89 -21.10 -12.98 3.55
C GLY A 89 -21.14 -11.50 3.93
N SER A 90 -20.91 -11.21 5.20
CA SER A 90 -20.79 -9.85 5.74
C SER A 90 -20.09 -9.96 7.09
N GLY A 91 -19.34 -8.94 7.47
CA GLY A 91 -18.61 -8.96 8.74
C GLY A 91 -17.52 -7.92 8.79
N ASN A 92 -16.76 -7.95 9.88
CA ASN A 92 -15.59 -7.10 10.03
C ASN A 92 -14.35 -7.82 9.50
N TYR A 93 -13.30 -7.04 9.27
CA TYR A 93 -11.95 -7.56 9.08
C TYR A 93 -10.94 -6.67 9.78
N THR A 94 -9.77 -7.24 10.05
CA THR A 94 -8.58 -6.48 10.44
C THR A 94 -7.60 -6.45 9.27
N MET A 95 -7.05 -5.29 8.95
CA MET A 95 -6.02 -5.08 7.95
C MET A 95 -4.72 -4.62 8.61
N GLU A 96 -3.63 -5.34 8.36
CA GLU A 96 -2.28 -4.98 8.79
C GLU A 96 -1.48 -4.48 7.59
N VAL A 97 -0.89 -3.30 7.71
CA VAL A 97 -0.09 -2.65 6.65
C VAL A 97 1.31 -2.35 7.18
N SER A 98 2.33 -2.77 6.43
CA SER A 98 3.73 -2.46 6.71
C SER A 98 4.49 -2.11 5.43
N VAL A 99 5.48 -1.24 5.55
CA VAL A 99 6.34 -0.79 4.45
C VAL A 99 7.80 -0.98 4.86
N GLY A 100 8.44 -2.00 4.26
CA GLY A 100 9.85 -2.32 4.53
C GLY A 100 10.76 -1.98 3.35
N GLY A 101 12.06 -1.84 3.60
CA GLY A 101 13.06 -1.65 2.54
C GLY A 101 14.04 -0.52 2.85
N ILE A 102 15.18 -0.53 2.17
CA ILE A 102 16.23 0.48 2.33
C ILE A 102 15.85 1.66 1.44
N VAL A 103 15.51 2.81 2.03
CA VAL A 103 15.57 4.07 1.28
C VAL A 103 17.05 4.32 1.00
N THR A 104 17.50 4.19 -0.25
CA THR A 104 18.73 4.90 -0.64
C THR A 104 18.35 6.38 -0.55
N PRO A 105 18.88 7.15 0.41
CA PRO A 105 18.64 8.58 0.43
C PRO A 105 19.04 9.12 -0.94
N THR A 106 18.20 9.97 -1.53
CA THR A 106 18.59 10.75 -2.71
C THR A 106 19.98 11.33 -2.41
N PRO A 107 20.99 11.14 -3.27
CA PRO A 107 22.28 11.75 -3.03
C PRO A 107 22.04 13.24 -2.85
N THR A 108 22.40 13.77 -1.68
CA THR A 108 22.43 15.21 -1.44
C THR A 108 23.14 15.83 -2.64
N PRO A 109 22.55 16.83 -3.34
CA PRO A 109 23.27 17.55 -4.37
C PRO A 109 24.62 17.95 -3.78
N ALA A 110 25.71 17.55 -4.43
CA ALA A 110 27.05 17.93 -3.98
C ALA A 110 27.06 19.44 -3.69
N PRO A 111 27.70 19.91 -2.60
CA PRO A 111 27.85 21.33 -2.36
C PRO A 111 28.34 21.98 -3.64
N ILE A 112 27.58 22.94 -4.17
CA ILE A 112 28.08 23.79 -5.25
C ILE A 112 29.31 24.50 -4.72
N THR A 113 30.50 24.02 -5.06
CA THR A 113 31.74 24.74 -4.78
C THR A 113 31.63 26.07 -5.53
N PRO A 114 31.58 27.23 -4.84
CA PRO A 114 31.56 28.50 -5.53
C PRO A 114 32.82 28.58 -6.40
N THR A 115 32.62 28.82 -7.69
CA THR A 115 33.71 29.08 -8.62
C THR A 115 34.56 30.23 -8.06
N PRO A 116 35.89 30.10 -7.96
CA PRO A 116 36.75 31.20 -7.54
C PRO A 116 36.47 32.41 -8.44
N LYS A 117 36.13 33.54 -7.82
CA LYS A 117 36.03 34.82 -8.52
C LYS A 117 37.39 35.08 -9.20
N PRO A 118 37.47 35.37 -10.51
CA PRO A 118 38.72 35.72 -11.14
C PRO A 118 39.32 36.93 -10.44
N THR A 119 40.54 36.79 -9.91
CA THR A 119 41.32 37.93 -9.44
C THR A 119 41.64 38.80 -10.64
N GLN A 120 41.06 40.01 -10.71
CA GLN A 120 41.52 41.02 -11.66
C GLN A 120 42.87 41.53 -11.20
N LYS A 121 43.76 41.72 -12.19
CA LYS A 121 45.19 42.05 -12.10
C LYS A 121 45.56 43.11 -11.06
#